data_AF-R6X2B9-F1
#
_entry.id   AF-R6X2B9-F1
#
_cell.length_a   1.000
_cell.length_b   1.000
_cell.length_c   1.000
_cell.angle_alpha   90.00
_cell.angle_beta   90.00
_cell.angle_gamma   90.00
#
_symmetry.space_group_name_H-M   'P 1'
#
loop_
_entity.id
_entity.type
_entity.pdbx_description
1 polymer ?
#
loop_
_entity_poly.entity_id
_entity_poly.type
_entity_poly.pdbx_seq_one_letter_code
_entity_poly.pdbx_strand_id
1 'polypeptide(L)'
;MSLLESGENYLETILVLTKRNGSVRSIDIAEEMNFTKASVSRAMSILKRDNYIIMEPDGRILLTKDGQKKAAAVYDRHVTLTRFINEILGVDEEIAEKDACRIEHIISPETFAGIKDMLKD
;
A
#
# COMPACT_ATOMS: atom_id res chain seq x y z
N MET A 1 0.90 3.07 15.34
CA MET A 1 1.34 2.84 13.97
C MET A 1 2.83 3.09 13.93
N SER A 2 3.64 2.07 13.63
CA SER A 2 5.07 2.28 13.47
C SER A 2 5.33 3.20 12.27
N LEU A 3 6.43 3.96 12.28
CA LEU A 3 6.79 4.81 11.13
C LEU A 3 6.90 4.00 9.83
N LEU A 4 7.29 2.73 9.92
CA LEU A 4 7.42 1.81 8.78
C LEU A 4 6.05 1.43 8.19
N GLU A 5 5.08 1.03 9.01
CA GLU A 5 3.70 0.75 8.58
C GLU A 5 3.11 1.94 7.82
N SER A 6 3.24 3.15 8.38
CA SER A 6 2.69 4.35 7.74
C SER A 6 3.31 4.63 6.37
N GLY A 7 4.62 4.39 6.21
CA GLY A 7 5.30 4.59 4.93
C GLY A 7 4.89 3.58 3.86
N GLU A 8 4.70 2.32 4.26
CA GLU A 8 4.23 1.26 3.36
C GLU A 8 2.82 1.55 2.81
N ASN A 9 1.91 2.01 3.67
CA ASN A 9 0.56 2.41 3.26
C ASN A 9 0.57 3.52 2.19
N TYR A 10 1.44 4.53 2.35
CA TYR A 10 1.57 5.59 1.35
C TYR A 10 2.09 5.04 0.00
N LEU A 11 3.08 4.15 0.04
CA LEU A 11 3.66 3.57 -1.18
C LEU A 11 2.65 2.70 -1.93
N GLU A 12 1.90 1.88 -1.20
CA GLU A 12 0.80 1.10 -1.77
C GLU A 12 -0.28 2.02 -2.35
N THR A 13 -0.72 3.04 -1.60
CA THR A 13 -1.71 4.01 -2.09
C THR A 13 -1.26 4.68 -3.39
N ILE A 14 0.00 5.11 -3.47
CA ILE A 14 0.56 5.68 -4.70
C ILE A 14 0.51 4.66 -5.85
N LEU A 15 0.85 3.40 -5.60
CA LEU A 15 0.78 2.34 -6.61
C LEU A 15 -0.65 2.12 -7.11
N VAL A 16 -1.62 1.99 -6.21
CA VAL A 16 -3.04 1.78 -6.53
C VAL A 16 -3.58 2.96 -7.33
N LEU A 17 -3.37 4.19 -6.85
CA LEU A 17 -3.80 5.40 -7.55
C LEU A 17 -3.12 5.54 -8.92
N THR A 18 -1.84 5.16 -9.05
CA THR A 18 -1.12 5.20 -10.33
C THR A 18 -1.75 4.22 -11.33
N LYS A 19 -2.09 3.00 -10.90
CA LYS A 19 -2.78 2.01 -11.74
C LYS A 19 -4.19 2.47 -12.14
N ARG A 20 -4.91 3.13 -11.24
CA ARG A 20 -6.30 3.57 -11.44
C ARG A 20 -6.39 4.82 -12.32
N ASN A 21 -5.53 5.80 -12.09
CA ASN A 21 -5.65 7.15 -12.65
C ASN A 21 -4.53 7.52 -13.63
N GLY A 22 -3.48 6.71 -13.75
CA GLY A 22 -2.28 6.97 -14.57
C GLY A 22 -1.31 8.01 -13.99
N SER A 23 -1.78 8.96 -13.17
CA SER A 23 -0.95 9.92 -12.45
C SER A 23 -1.50 10.21 -11.05
N VAL A 24 -0.60 10.55 -10.12
CA VAL A 24 -0.93 10.77 -8.71
C VAL A 24 -0.33 12.08 -8.21
N ARG A 25 -1.08 12.82 -7.41
CA ARG A 25 -0.67 14.02 -6.69
C ARG A 25 -0.95 13.87 -5.19
N SER A 26 -0.33 14.72 -4.38
CA SER A 26 -0.53 14.70 -2.91
C SER A 26 -1.98 14.88 -2.48
N ILE A 27 -2.82 15.55 -3.29
CA ILE A 27 -4.24 15.74 -2.98
C ILE A 27 -5.02 14.43 -3.13
N ASP A 28 -4.73 13.66 -4.17
CA ASP A 28 -5.36 12.36 -4.42
C ASP A 28 -5.04 11.38 -3.28
N ILE A 29 -3.79 11.38 -2.80
CA ILE A 29 -3.35 10.55 -1.67
C ILE A 29 -4.06 10.98 -0.37
N ALA A 30 -4.20 12.29 -0.14
CA ALA A 30 -4.86 12.82 1.04
C ALA A 30 -6.34 12.43 1.08
N GLU A 31 -7.01 12.48 -0.07
CA GLU A 31 -8.41 12.08 -0.22
C GLU A 31 -8.59 10.57 -0.04
N GLU A 32 -7.78 9.74 -0.72
CA GLU A 32 -7.86 8.28 -0.64
C GLU A 32 -7.64 7.76 0.79
N MET A 33 -6.64 8.31 1.49
CA MET A 33 -6.30 7.88 2.85
C MET A 33 -7.08 8.61 3.94
N ASN A 34 -7.97 9.54 3.57
CA ASN A 34 -8.69 10.43 4.49
C ASN A 34 -7.75 11.15 5.49
N PHE A 35 -6.61 11.63 5.00
CA PHE A 35 -5.56 12.29 5.78
C PHE A 35 -5.44 13.78 5.44
N THR A 36 -4.87 14.56 6.35
CA THR A 36 -4.65 15.99 6.09
C THR A 36 -3.54 16.21 5.07
N LYS A 37 -3.65 17.28 4.26
CA LYS A 37 -2.60 17.71 3.32
C LYS A 37 -1.24 17.91 4.01
N ALA A 38 -1.23 18.40 5.25
CA ALA A 38 -0.01 18.59 6.03
C ALA A 38 0.65 17.25 6.39
N SER A 39 -0.13 16.24 6.79
CA SER A 39 0.35 14.89 7.07
C SER A 39 0.95 14.23 5.82
N VAL A 40 0.24 14.30 4.69
CA VAL A 40 0.72 13.75 3.41
C VAL A 40 1.98 14.46 2.95
N SER A 41 2.06 15.79 3.03
CA SER A 41 3.26 16.54 2.65
C SER A 41 4.51 16.12 3.45
N ARG A 42 4.34 15.90 4.76
CA ARG A 42 5.42 15.37 5.61
C ARG A 42 5.84 13.97 5.16
N ALA A 43 4.88 13.08 4.90
CA ALA A 43 5.17 11.72 4.43
C ALA A 43 5.89 11.72 3.07
N MET A 44 5.44 12.52 2.11
CA MET A 44 6.08 12.64 0.80
C MET A 44 7.52 13.16 0.92
N SER A 45 7.77 14.07 1.85
CA SER A 45 9.13 14.56 2.13
C SER A 45 10.05 13.43 2.64
N ILE A 46 9.53 12.57 3.53
CA ILE A 46 10.27 11.41 4.07
C ILE A 46 10.52 10.38 2.96
N LEU A 47 9.49 9.97 2.22
CA LEU A 47 9.62 8.99 1.14
C LEU A 47 10.54 9.46 0.02
N LYS A 48 10.54 10.76 -0.29
CA LYS A 48 11.45 11.36 -1.26
C LYS A 48 12.89 11.31 -0.76
N ARG A 49 13.13 11.72 0.49
CA ARG A 49 14.46 11.66 1.12
C ARG A 49 15.01 10.24 1.14
N ASP A 50 14.13 9.26 1.38
CA ASP A 50 14.50 7.84 1.48
C ASP A 50 14.50 7.13 0.10
N ASN A 51 14.44 7.90 -1.00
CA ASN A 51 14.52 7.43 -2.40
C ASN A 51 13.40 6.48 -2.84
N TYR A 52 12.22 6.52 -2.22
CA TYR A 52 11.08 5.72 -2.68
C TYR A 52 10.20 6.44 -3.70
N ILE A 53 10.21 7.78 -3.71
CA ILE A 53 9.42 8.57 -4.67
C ILE A 53 10.24 9.70 -5.30
N ILE A 54 9.79 10.13 -6.48
CA ILE A 54 10.16 11.38 -7.13
C ILE A 54 8.92 12.26 -7.18
N MET A 55 9.12 13.56 -6.94
CA MET A 55 8.09 14.56 -7.15
C MET A 55 8.52 15.45 -8.31
N GLU A 56 7.76 15.38 -9.40
CA GLU A 56 7.98 16.15 -10.61
C GLU A 56 7.65 17.65 -10.40
N PRO A 57 8.19 18.56 -11.21
CA PRO A 57 7.91 20.00 -11.08
C PRO A 57 6.43 20.38 -11.19
N ASP A 58 5.63 19.57 -11.90
CA ASP A 58 4.18 19.76 -12.07
C ASP A 58 3.34 19.21 -10.91
N GLY A 59 4.00 18.65 -9.88
CA GLY A 59 3.40 18.09 -8.68
C GLY A 59 3.02 16.61 -8.78
N ARG A 60 3.31 15.93 -9.90
CA ARG A 60 3.11 14.48 -10.01
C ARG A 60 4.10 13.71 -9.14
N ILE A 61 3.62 12.61 -8.58
CA ILE A 61 4.39 11.70 -7.73
C ILE A 61 4.61 10.41 -8.51
N LEU A 62 5.88 10.00 -8.59
CA LEU A 62 6.31 8.78 -9.25
C LEU A 62 7.02 7.89 -8.24
N LEU A 63 6.75 6.58 -8.27
CA LEU A 63 7.55 5.61 -7.54
C LEU A 63 8.92 5.47 -8.22
N THR A 64 9.99 5.47 -7.44
CA THR A 64 11.30 5.02 -7.94
C THR A 64 11.29 3.52 -8.16
N LYS A 65 12.40 2.94 -8.65
CA LYS A 65 12.53 1.47 -8.72
C LYS A 65 12.40 0.82 -7.33
N ASP A 66 12.99 1.43 -6.31
CA ASP A 66 12.93 0.92 -4.94
C ASP A 66 11.53 1.10 -4.35
N GLY A 67 10.89 2.26 -4.61
CA GLY A 67 9.50 2.51 -4.25
C GLY A 67 8.54 1.52 -4.89
N GLN A 68 8.71 1.25 -6.18
CA GLN A 68 7.89 0.30 -6.93
C GLN A 68 8.03 -1.11 -6.35
N LYS A 69 9.25 -1.55 -6.06
CA LYS A 69 9.50 -2.86 -5.46
C LYS A 69 8.83 -2.99 -4.09
N LYS A 70 8.97 -1.96 -3.25
CA LYS A 70 8.40 -1.95 -1.89
C LYS A 70 6.86 -1.89 -1.93
N ALA A 71 6.29 -0.99 -2.74
CA ALA A 71 4.85 -0.87 -2.94
C ALA A 71 4.23 -2.17 -3.47
N ALA A 72 4.88 -2.80 -4.47
CA ALA A 72 4.38 -4.04 -5.05
C ALA A 72 4.43 -5.21 -4.05
N ALA A 73 5.43 -5.26 -3.17
CA ALA A 73 5.50 -6.29 -2.13
C ALA A 73 4.42 -6.13 -1.07
N VAL A 74 4.08 -4.88 -0.70
CA VAL A 74 2.97 -4.58 0.22
C VAL A 74 1.64 -4.94 -0.44
N TYR A 75 1.42 -4.49 -1.67
CA TYR A 75 0.21 -4.79 -2.45
C TYR A 75 0.00 -6.29 -2.72
N ASP A 76 1.07 -7.06 -2.96
CA ASP A 76 0.97 -8.53 -3.05
C ASP A 76 0.46 -9.15 -1.74
N ARG A 77 0.90 -8.63 -0.59
CA ARG A 77 0.43 -9.08 0.71
C ARG A 77 -1.02 -8.73 0.92
N HIS A 78 -1.40 -7.48 0.63
CA HIS A 78 -2.77 -7.01 0.69
C HIS A 78 -3.71 -7.93 -0.09
N VAL A 79 -3.47 -8.07 -1.40
CA VAL A 79 -4.33 -8.86 -2.29
C VAL A 79 -4.37 -10.34 -1.89
N THR A 80 -3.23 -10.92 -1.53
CA THR A 80 -3.17 -12.33 -1.09
C THR A 80 -4.00 -12.53 0.19
N LEU A 81 -3.91 -11.61 1.14
CA LEU A 81 -4.69 -11.70 2.39
C LEU A 81 -6.18 -11.47 2.13
N THR A 82 -6.55 -10.48 1.31
CA THR A 82 -7.95 -10.24 0.91
C THR A 82 -8.54 -11.50 0.30
N ARG A 83 -7.83 -12.12 -0.65
CA ARG A 83 -8.26 -13.38 -1.27
C ARG A 83 -8.39 -14.51 -0.26
N PHE A 84 -7.43 -14.68 0.63
CA PHE A 84 -7.51 -15.73 1.66
C PHE A 84 -8.72 -15.54 2.57
N ILE A 85 -8.91 -14.33 3.08
CA ILE A 85 -10.01 -14.01 4.00
C ILE A 85 -11.37 -14.16 3.30
N ASN A 86 -11.47 -13.76 2.03
CA ASN A 86 -12.70 -13.90 1.26
C ASN A 86 -12.96 -15.34 0.79
N GLU A 87 -12.04 -15.92 0.03
CA GLU A 87 -12.23 -17.19 -0.68
C GLU A 87 -12.14 -18.40 0.27
N ILE A 88 -11.26 -18.37 1.28
CA ILE A 88 -11.03 -19.51 2.18
C ILE A 88 -11.84 -19.37 3.47
N LEU A 89 -11.92 -18.17 4.05
CA LEU A 89 -12.68 -17.96 5.29
C LEU A 89 -14.14 -17.57 5.06
N GLY A 90 -14.52 -17.22 3.83
CA GLY A 90 -15.91 -16.89 3.46
C GLY A 90 -16.39 -15.52 3.97
N VAL A 91 -15.47 -14.61 4.26
CA VAL A 91 -15.78 -13.24 4.71
C VAL A 91 -16.12 -12.36 3.52
N ASP A 92 -17.08 -11.44 3.67
CA ASP A 92 -17.43 -10.46 2.65
C ASP A 92 -16.21 -9.68 2.11
N GLU A 93 -16.20 -9.37 0.81
CA GLU A 93 -15.06 -8.74 0.12
C GLU A 93 -14.65 -7.40 0.76
N GLU A 94 -15.61 -6.55 1.12
CA GLU A 94 -15.32 -5.24 1.70
C GLU A 94 -14.70 -5.36 3.09
N ILE A 95 -15.13 -6.37 3.86
CA ILE A 95 -14.56 -6.68 5.18
C ILE A 95 -13.17 -7.29 5.02
N ALA A 96 -13.00 -8.22 4.07
CA ALA A 96 -11.73 -8.87 3.78
C ALA A 96 -10.65 -7.85 3.40
N GLU A 97 -10.97 -6.87 2.56
CA GLU A 97 -10.04 -5.80 2.15
C GLU A 97 -9.60 -4.94 3.34
N LYS A 98 -10.54 -4.53 4.19
CA LYS A 98 -10.26 -3.74 5.40
C LYS A 98 -9.41 -4.49 6.40
N ASP A 99 -9.67 -5.78 6.60
CA ASP A 99 -8.90 -6.60 7.52
C ASP A 99 -7.51 -6.90 6.96
N ALA A 100 -7.39 -7.22 5.67
CA ALA A 100 -6.12 -7.44 4.99
C ALA A 100 -5.17 -6.25 5.12
N CYS A 101 -5.65 -5.03 4.87
CA CYS A 101 -4.89 -3.77 5.00
C CYS A 101 -4.23 -3.61 6.38
N ARG A 102 -4.87 -4.13 7.44
CA ARG A 102 -4.32 -4.05 8.81
C ARG A 102 -3.38 -5.20 9.12
N ILE A 103 -3.70 -6.39 8.63
CA ILE A 103 -2.98 -7.63 8.90
C ILE A 103 -1.64 -7.67 8.14
N GLU A 104 -1.59 -7.14 6.92
CA GLU A 104 -0.43 -7.22 6.04
C GLU A 104 0.87 -6.68 6.63
N HIS A 105 0.80 -5.68 7.52
CA HIS A 105 1.98 -5.09 8.15
C HIS A 105 2.41 -5.78 9.45
N ILE A 106 1.58 -6.68 9.99
CA ILE A 106 1.76 -7.27 11.32
C ILE A 106 2.21 -8.73 11.21
N ILE A 107 1.67 -9.48 10.27
CA ILE A 107 1.92 -10.93 10.20
C ILE A 107 3.34 -11.26 9.77
N SER A 108 3.89 -12.34 10.35
CA SER A 108 5.23 -12.81 10.01
C SER A 108 5.31 -13.27 8.54
N PRO A 109 6.50 -13.23 7.94
CA PRO A 109 6.73 -13.82 6.61
C PRO A 109 6.36 -15.31 6.55
N GLU A 110 6.57 -16.06 7.64
CA GLU A 110 6.24 -17.49 7.74
C GLU A 110 4.73 -17.73 7.66
N THR A 111 3.93 -16.99 8.44
CA THR A 111 2.47 -17.07 8.38
C THR A 111 1.95 -16.67 7.00
N PHE A 112 2.50 -15.59 6.43
CA PHE A 112 2.12 -15.16 5.09
C PHE A 112 2.44 -16.21 4.02
N ALA A 113 3.58 -16.90 4.11
CA ALA A 113 3.93 -17.96 3.18
C ALA A 113 2.94 -19.13 3.25
N GLY A 114 2.56 -19.57 4.45
CA GLY A 114 1.55 -20.62 4.63
C GLY A 114 0.17 -20.21 4.07
N ILE A 115 -0.26 -18.96 4.28
CA ILE A 115 -1.48 -18.42 3.66
C ILE A 115 -1.38 -18.45 2.13
N LYS A 116 -0.24 -18.03 1.58
CA LYS A 116 -0.03 -18.00 0.13
C LYS A 116 -0.05 -19.40 -0.48
N ASP A 117 0.43 -20.42 0.25
CA ASP A 117 0.36 -21.82 -0.18
C ASP A 117 -1.07 -22.36 -0.21
N MET A 118 -1.95 -21.87 0.67
CA MET A 118 -3.37 -22.28 0.70
C MET A 118 -4.20 -21.75 -0.47
N LEU A 119 -3.71 -20.71 -1.15
CA LEU A 119 -4.35 -20.11 -2.34
C LEU A 119 -3.79 -20.66 -3.67
N LYS A 120 -2.84 -21.59 -3.62
CA LYS A 120 -2.33 -22.26 -4.82
C LYS A 120 -3.29 -23.39 -5.19
N ASP A 121 -3.82 -23.34 -6.41
CA ASP A 121 -4.42 -24.49 -7.09
C ASP A 121 -3.38 -25.62 -7.28
#